data_AF-A0A1Q9BZ46-F1
#
_entry.id   AF-A0A1Q9BZ46-F1
#
_cell.length_a   1.000
_cell.length_b   1.000
_cell.length_c   1.000
_cell.angle_alpha   90.00
_cell.angle_beta   90.00
_cell.angle_gamma   90.00
#
_symmetry.space_group_name_H-M   'P 1'
#
loop_
_entity.id
_entity.type
_entity.pdbx_description
1 polymer ?
#
loop_
_entity_poly.entity_id
_entity_poly.type
_entity_poly.pdbx_seq_one_letter_code
_entity_poly.pdbx_strand_id
1 'polypeptide(L)'
;MRKRALAETQFGRDEENPLADQHKAAGEKLRLCLLDKFCLGKLPGSDVAELCYLISKAGGTGVEDLGLKPKQASAHGHAHIRLHAGKVYPEPDLVQIQVPLYEKREARRVSEQVPLILPSTLLRNFVKHPEVFQKDAEAYARLFERLPCYQEHPVVRRARSLGSTNLVRPIALYWDGVRYSVHDSFTGFYLTDLLSGQKFLSLLLRPPEVLKTCAAAAAVAGAAFSRWRLEATSSLPDVGKLEAAEPPLDILFWTADTAELFQFYKELRSSDPEWKNKGSEAA
;
A
#
# COMPACT_ATOMS: atom_id res chain seq x y z
N MET A 1 55.25 18.02 -15.30
CA MET A 1 54.64 16.67 -15.28
C MET A 1 55.45 15.77 -14.35
N ARG A 2 54.89 15.28 -13.23
CA ARG A 2 55.55 14.27 -12.37
C ARG A 2 54.69 13.01 -12.35
N LYS A 3 55.25 11.87 -12.77
CA LYS A 3 54.60 10.56 -12.74
C LYS A 3 54.43 10.13 -11.26
N ARG A 4 53.21 9.82 -10.85
CA ARG A 4 52.94 9.10 -9.59
C ARG A 4 52.98 7.61 -9.92
N ALA A 5 53.96 6.88 -9.39
CA ALA A 5 53.96 5.42 -9.48
C ALA A 5 52.84 4.88 -8.57
N LEU A 6 51.94 4.10 -9.15
CA LEU A 6 50.99 3.30 -8.40
C LEU A 6 51.75 2.09 -7.85
N ALA A 7 51.86 2.01 -6.52
CA ALA A 7 52.25 0.78 -5.87
C ALA A 7 51.02 -0.14 -5.86
N GLU A 8 51.02 -1.14 -6.74
CA GLU A 8 50.07 -2.24 -6.69
C GLU A 8 50.45 -3.16 -5.51
N THR A 9 50.04 -2.74 -4.31
CA THR A 9 50.13 -3.58 -3.12
C THR A 9 49.27 -4.81 -3.35
N GLN A 10 49.90 -5.98 -3.44
CA GLN A 10 49.20 -7.26 -3.55
C GLN A 10 48.38 -7.49 -2.27
N PHE A 11 47.08 -7.19 -2.34
CA PHE A 11 46.13 -7.62 -1.32
C PHE A 11 46.11 -9.15 -1.33
N GLY A 12 46.49 -9.73 -0.19
CA GLY A 12 46.26 -11.16 0.05
C GLY A 12 44.77 -11.46 -0.08
N ARG A 13 44.43 -12.69 -0.47
CA ARG A 13 43.03 -13.13 -0.45
C ARG A 13 42.58 -13.07 1.00
N ASP A 14 41.60 -12.21 1.28
CA ASP A 14 40.94 -12.17 2.58
C ASP A 14 40.39 -13.58 2.87
N GLU A 15 40.89 -14.22 3.93
CA GLU A 15 40.29 -15.46 4.41
C GLU A 15 38.86 -15.14 4.87
N GLU A 16 37.87 -15.82 4.29
CA GLU A 16 36.44 -15.61 4.60
C GLU A 16 36.21 -15.84 6.09
N ASN A 17 36.09 -14.76 6.86
CA ASN A 17 35.86 -14.83 8.29
C ASN A 17 34.34 -14.86 8.55
N PRO A 18 33.74 -16.01 8.89
CA PRO A 18 32.29 -16.15 9.01
C PRO A 18 31.69 -15.28 10.13
N LEU A 19 32.51 -14.84 11.10
CA LEU A 19 32.07 -13.90 12.14
C LEU A 19 31.85 -12.49 11.59
N ALA A 20 32.64 -12.07 10.59
CA ALA A 20 32.48 -10.75 9.96
C ALA A 20 31.14 -10.64 9.21
N ASP A 21 30.74 -11.70 8.49
CA ASP A 21 29.44 -11.75 7.81
C ASP A 21 28.27 -11.79 8.80
N GLN A 22 28.40 -12.53 9.90
CA GLN A 22 27.40 -12.53 10.98
C GLN A 22 27.25 -11.14 11.62
N HIS A 23 28.35 -10.44 11.90
CA HIS A 23 28.34 -9.08 12.43
C HIS A 23 27.69 -8.10 11.43
N LYS A 24 28.03 -8.19 10.15
CA LYS A 24 27.44 -7.37 9.09
C LYS A 24 25.92 -7.61 8.95
N ALA A 25 25.48 -8.86 8.99
CA ALA A 25 24.06 -9.22 8.97
C ALA A 25 23.30 -8.74 10.22
N ALA A 26 23.94 -8.74 11.39
CA ALA A 26 23.38 -8.15 12.61
C ALA A 26 23.30 -6.62 12.51
N GLY A 27 24.32 -5.99 11.93
CA GLY A 27 24.36 -4.55 11.61
C GLY A 27 23.21 -4.11 10.71
N GLU A 28 22.94 -4.85 9.63
CA GLU A 28 21.82 -4.55 8.71
C GLU A 28 20.45 -4.72 9.39
N LYS A 29 20.29 -5.71 10.28
CA LYS A 29 19.06 -5.83 11.09
C LYS A 29 18.87 -4.65 12.05
N LEU A 30 19.96 -4.16 12.65
CA LEU A 30 19.94 -2.98 13.52
C LEU A 30 19.64 -1.71 12.72
N ARG A 31 20.22 -1.56 11.52
CA ARG A 31 19.95 -0.49 10.56
C ARG A 31 18.45 -0.37 10.26
N LEU A 32 17.83 -1.47 9.82
CA LEU A 32 16.39 -1.50 9.53
C LEU A 32 15.56 -1.13 10.77
N CYS A 33 15.87 -1.71 11.95
CA CYS A 33 15.17 -1.41 13.19
C CYS A 33 15.26 0.07 13.61
N LEU A 34 16.39 0.74 13.37
CA LEU A 34 16.57 2.16 13.66
C LEU A 34 15.81 3.05 12.66
N LEU A 35 15.81 2.69 11.38
CA LEU A 35 15.06 3.43 10.36
C LEU A 35 13.54 3.23 10.51
N ASP A 36 13.07 2.04 10.90
CA ASP A 36 11.67 1.80 11.28
C ASP A 36 11.24 2.72 12.44
N LYS A 37 12.06 2.80 13.50
CA LYS A 37 11.79 3.68 14.65
C LYS A 37 11.78 5.17 14.25
N PHE A 38 12.61 5.58 13.30
CA PHE A 38 12.59 6.92 12.73
C PHE A 38 11.30 7.17 11.94
N CYS A 39 10.93 6.28 11.01
CA CYS A 39 9.72 6.41 10.19
C CYS A 39 8.43 6.38 11.02
N LEU A 40 8.41 5.63 12.12
CA LEU A 40 7.32 5.60 13.10
C LEU A 40 7.32 6.80 14.07
N GLY A 41 8.24 7.76 13.92
CA GLY A 41 8.34 8.93 14.81
C GLY A 41 8.78 8.63 16.25
N LYS A 42 9.28 7.41 16.51
CA LYS A 42 9.70 6.94 17.85
C LYS A 42 11.11 7.39 18.23
N LEU A 43 11.95 7.71 17.25
CA LEU A 43 13.27 8.31 17.43
C LEU A 43 13.45 9.46 16.42
N PRO A 44 13.93 10.64 16.84
CA PRO A 44 14.28 11.69 15.89
C PRO A 44 15.56 11.31 15.13
N GLY A 45 15.68 11.75 13.88
CA GLY A 45 16.82 11.39 13.03
C GLY A 45 18.18 11.97 13.50
N SER A 46 18.17 12.98 14.37
CA SER A 46 19.38 13.42 15.09
C SER A 46 19.97 12.29 15.92
N ASP A 47 19.14 11.67 16.74
CA ASP A 47 19.55 10.69 17.74
C ASP A 47 19.92 9.37 17.05
N VAL A 48 19.21 9.00 15.98
CA VAL A 48 19.59 7.86 15.13
C VAL A 48 20.96 8.08 14.50
N ALA A 49 21.26 9.27 13.96
CA ALA A 49 22.55 9.57 13.37
C ALA A 49 23.70 9.58 14.42
N GLU A 50 23.46 10.10 15.61
CA GLU A 50 24.44 10.08 16.71
C GLU A 50 24.67 8.66 17.25
N LEU A 51 23.61 7.88 17.48
CA LEU A 51 23.70 6.48 17.90
C LEU A 51 24.50 5.64 16.89
N CYS A 52 24.20 5.75 15.59
CA CYS A 52 24.94 5.04 14.55
C CYS A 52 26.44 5.42 14.53
N TYR A 53 26.77 6.69 14.77
CA TYR A 53 28.17 7.13 14.92
C TYR A 53 28.84 6.51 16.15
N LEU A 54 28.17 6.49 17.30
CA LEU A 54 28.70 5.89 18.55
C LEU A 54 28.88 4.37 18.41
N ILE A 55 27.92 3.67 17.80
CA ILE A 55 28.01 2.23 17.49
C ILE A 55 29.22 1.95 16.58
N SER A 56 29.39 2.73 15.51
CA SER A 56 30.54 2.62 14.60
C SER A 56 31.86 2.90 15.32
N LYS A 57 31.88 3.81 16.29
CA LYS A 57 33.07 4.09 17.13
C LYS A 57 33.37 2.99 18.16
N ALA A 58 32.36 2.22 18.57
CA ALA A 58 32.54 1.02 19.39
C ALA A 58 32.97 -0.23 18.58
N GLY A 59 33.16 -0.11 17.26
CA GLY A 59 33.53 -1.22 16.38
C GLY A 59 32.33 -2.03 15.84
N GLY A 60 31.10 -1.54 16.01
CA GLY A 60 29.94 -2.07 15.31
C GLY A 60 30.01 -1.77 13.81
N THR A 61 29.38 -2.62 12.99
CA THR A 61 29.36 -2.50 11.52
C THR A 61 27.94 -2.48 10.96
N GLY A 62 27.77 -2.07 9.70
CA GLY A 62 26.49 -2.04 8.97
C GLY A 62 25.60 -0.79 9.17
N VAL A 63 26.09 0.19 9.94
CA VAL A 63 25.38 1.46 10.24
C VAL A 63 26.26 2.70 10.07
N GLU A 64 27.46 2.54 9.51
CA GLU A 64 28.50 3.57 9.42
C GLU A 64 28.08 4.76 8.54
N ASP A 65 27.31 4.49 7.49
CA ASP A 65 26.78 5.51 6.57
C ASP A 65 25.62 6.32 7.17
N LEU A 66 24.93 5.79 8.19
CA LEU A 66 23.92 6.52 8.96
C LEU A 66 24.56 7.45 10.01
N GLY A 67 25.80 7.18 10.39
CA GLY A 67 26.49 7.85 11.50
C GLY A 67 26.94 9.28 11.20
N LEU A 68 26.51 10.25 12.02
CA LEU A 68 27.08 11.60 12.04
C LEU A 68 27.68 11.94 13.42
N LYS A 69 28.76 12.73 13.43
CA LYS A 69 29.35 13.25 14.68
C LYS A 69 28.29 14.06 15.46
N PRO A 70 28.26 14.06 16.80
CA PRO A 70 27.20 14.70 17.59
C PRO A 70 26.84 16.13 17.18
N LYS A 71 27.85 16.99 16.95
CA LYS A 71 27.65 18.39 16.49
C LYS A 71 27.04 18.53 15.08
N GLN A 72 27.15 17.50 14.24
CA GLN A 72 26.54 17.43 12.90
C GLN A 72 25.21 16.70 12.93
N ALA A 73 25.05 15.70 13.82
CA ALA A 73 23.81 14.97 14.03
C ALA A 73 22.68 15.90 14.50
N SER A 74 22.97 16.81 15.43
CA SER A 74 21.98 17.81 15.90
C SER A 74 21.55 18.80 14.82
N ALA A 75 22.45 19.21 13.91
CA ALA A 75 22.17 20.19 12.87
C ALA A 75 21.57 19.60 11.57
N HIS A 76 21.99 18.38 11.20
CA HIS A 76 21.70 17.79 9.88
C HIS A 76 21.24 16.33 9.94
N GLY A 77 21.25 15.68 11.11
CA GLY A 77 20.93 14.25 11.26
C GLY A 77 19.54 13.88 10.78
N HIS A 78 18.52 14.71 11.03
CA HIS A 78 17.17 14.44 10.53
C HIS A 78 17.11 14.38 8.99
N ALA A 79 17.75 15.33 8.30
CA ALA A 79 17.79 15.34 6.83
C ALA A 79 18.62 14.17 6.28
N HIS A 80 19.74 13.85 6.93
CA HIS A 80 20.61 12.72 6.58
C HIS A 80 19.88 11.38 6.69
N ILE A 81 19.28 11.09 7.85
CA ILE A 81 18.52 9.85 8.06
C ILE A 81 17.32 9.76 7.13
N ARG A 82 16.62 10.88 6.84
CA ARG A 82 15.53 10.89 5.83
C ARG A 82 16.01 10.46 4.44
N LEU A 83 17.18 10.93 4.00
CA LEU A 83 17.77 10.54 2.70
C LEU A 83 18.18 9.06 2.65
N HIS A 84 18.59 8.46 3.77
CA HIS A 84 18.91 7.03 3.83
C HIS A 84 17.65 6.18 3.99
N ALA A 85 16.65 6.63 4.76
CA ALA A 85 15.34 6.01 4.86
C ALA A 85 14.66 5.93 3.49
N GLY A 86 14.68 7.00 2.68
CA GLY A 86 14.11 7.01 1.32
C GLY A 86 14.76 6.06 0.32
N LYS A 87 15.94 5.50 0.62
CA LYS A 87 16.58 4.44 -0.18
C LYS A 87 16.10 3.03 0.21
N VAL A 88 15.71 2.86 1.47
CA VAL A 88 15.28 1.57 2.07
C VAL A 88 13.76 1.41 1.92
N TYR A 89 13.02 2.47 2.23
CA TYR A 89 11.59 2.61 1.99
C TYR A 89 11.46 3.61 0.83
N PRO A 90 11.43 3.13 -0.44
CA PRO A 90 11.17 4.02 -1.57
C PRO A 90 9.83 4.73 -1.33
N GLU A 91 9.74 6.00 -1.73
CA GLU A 91 8.48 6.73 -1.65
C GLU A 91 7.39 5.94 -2.40
N PRO A 92 6.21 5.72 -1.79
CA PRO A 92 5.15 4.99 -2.46
C PRO A 92 4.73 5.71 -3.74
N ASP A 93 4.37 4.92 -4.76
CA ASP A 93 3.82 5.42 -6.01
C ASP A 93 2.43 6.04 -5.76
N LEU A 94 2.44 7.33 -5.44
CA LEU A 94 1.28 8.13 -5.04
C LEU A 94 0.83 9.01 -6.21
N VAL A 95 -0.36 8.73 -6.72
CA VAL A 95 -1.04 9.63 -7.65
C VAL A 95 -1.75 10.70 -6.84
N GLN A 96 -1.52 11.97 -7.20
CA GLN A 96 -2.26 13.10 -6.63
C GLN A 96 -3.61 13.21 -7.35
N ILE A 97 -4.71 13.08 -6.60
CA ILE A 97 -6.06 13.27 -7.11
C ILE A 97 -6.68 14.54 -6.53
N GLN A 98 -7.38 15.30 -7.37
CA GLN A 98 -8.17 16.43 -6.91
C GLN A 98 -9.44 15.93 -6.21
N VAL A 99 -9.51 16.12 -4.89
CA VAL A 99 -10.68 15.80 -4.07
C VAL A 99 -11.40 17.09 -3.68
N PRO A 100 -12.72 17.20 -3.93
CA PRO A 100 -13.51 18.30 -3.43
C PRO A 100 -13.71 18.16 -1.92
N LEU A 101 -13.14 19.08 -1.15
CA LEU A 101 -13.22 19.16 0.31
C LEU A 101 -14.00 20.40 0.75
N TYR A 102 -14.36 20.47 2.03
CA TYR A 102 -15.03 21.62 2.61
C TYR A 102 -14.17 22.22 3.72
N GLU A 103 -13.58 23.39 3.45
CA GLU A 103 -12.70 24.07 4.38
C GLU A 103 -13.53 24.73 5.48
N LYS A 104 -13.64 24.06 6.63
CA LYS A 104 -14.48 24.49 7.76
C LYS A 104 -14.14 25.89 8.29
N ARG A 105 -12.88 26.34 8.16
CA ARG A 105 -12.42 27.67 8.63
C ARG A 105 -12.97 28.81 7.79
N GLU A 106 -13.01 28.64 6.47
CA GLU A 106 -13.49 29.65 5.51
C GLU A 106 -14.93 29.41 5.03
N ALA A 107 -15.56 28.31 5.47
CA ALA A 107 -16.90 27.88 5.11
C ALA A 107 -17.13 27.70 3.58
N ARG A 108 -16.05 27.42 2.83
CA ARG A 108 -16.04 27.26 1.37
C ARG A 108 -15.73 25.83 0.93
N ARG A 109 -16.07 25.51 -0.32
CA ARG A 109 -15.56 24.30 -0.99
C ARG A 109 -14.19 24.60 -1.59
N VAL A 110 -13.26 23.65 -1.45
CA VAL A 110 -11.91 23.71 -2.02
C VAL A 110 -11.65 22.42 -2.81
N SER A 111 -10.68 22.46 -3.74
CA SER A 111 -10.16 21.27 -4.42
C SER A 111 -8.72 21.08 -3.96
N GLU A 112 -8.44 20.00 -3.24
CA GLU A 112 -7.10 19.71 -2.75
C GLU A 112 -6.52 18.48 -3.46
N GLN A 113 -5.20 18.48 -3.62
CA GLN A 113 -4.46 17.34 -4.14
C GLN A 113 -4.23 16.37 -2.99
N VAL A 114 -4.94 15.24 -3.02
CA VAL A 114 -4.82 14.19 -2.01
C VAL A 114 -4.01 13.03 -2.58
N PRO A 115 -2.99 12.52 -1.86
CA PRO A 115 -2.24 11.34 -2.27
C PRO A 115 -3.10 10.08 -2.22
N LEU A 116 -3.18 9.37 -3.35
CA LEU A 116 -3.85 8.09 -3.53
C LEU A 116 -2.81 7.05 -3.98
N ILE A 117 -2.73 5.90 -3.29
CA ILE A 117 -2.08 4.72 -3.88
C ILE A 117 -3.10 4.07 -4.82
N LEU A 118 -2.76 3.93 -6.10
CA LEU A 118 -3.67 3.32 -7.08
C LEU A 118 -4.03 1.86 -6.71
N PRO A 119 -5.32 1.48 -6.74
CA PRO A 119 -5.77 0.10 -6.59
C PRO A 119 -5.05 -0.89 -7.50
N SER A 120 -4.83 -0.51 -8.75
CA SER A 120 -4.13 -1.32 -9.75
C SER A 120 -2.70 -1.62 -9.32
N THR A 121 -1.97 -0.65 -8.76
CA THR A 121 -0.60 -0.85 -8.24
C THR A 121 -0.58 -1.79 -7.03
N LEU A 122 -1.50 -1.60 -6.06
CA LEU A 122 -1.65 -2.46 -4.88
C LEU A 122 -1.96 -3.91 -5.28
N LEU A 123 -3.01 -4.09 -6.08
CA LEU A 123 -3.48 -5.40 -6.51
C LEU A 123 -2.47 -6.08 -7.46
N ARG A 124 -1.82 -5.35 -8.38
CA ARG A 124 -0.79 -5.92 -9.28
C ARG A 124 0.38 -6.51 -8.52
N ASN A 125 0.79 -5.92 -7.40
CA ASN A 125 1.87 -6.46 -6.58
C ASN A 125 1.39 -7.66 -5.75
N PHE A 126 0.21 -7.57 -5.13
CA PHE A 126 -0.38 -8.68 -4.39
C PHE A 126 -0.65 -9.92 -5.25
N VAL A 127 -1.25 -9.74 -6.42
CA VAL A 127 -1.68 -10.83 -7.32
C VAL A 127 -0.49 -11.58 -7.95
N LYS A 128 0.74 -11.01 -7.96
CA LYS A 128 1.93 -11.72 -8.45
C LYS A 128 2.33 -12.94 -7.58
N HIS A 129 1.87 -13.01 -6.33
CA HIS A 129 2.23 -14.10 -5.42
C HIS A 129 1.40 -15.36 -5.71
N PRO A 130 2.02 -16.52 -6.07
CA PRO A 130 1.27 -17.73 -6.39
C PRO A 130 0.36 -18.22 -5.25
N GLU A 131 0.80 -18.03 -4.00
CA GLU A 131 0.07 -18.33 -2.77
C GLU A 131 -1.32 -17.65 -2.71
N VAL A 132 -1.45 -16.46 -3.32
CA VAL A 132 -2.71 -15.73 -3.38
C VAL A 132 -3.71 -16.42 -4.31
N PHE A 133 -3.24 -17.11 -5.35
CA PHE A 133 -4.05 -17.89 -6.29
C PHE A 133 -4.36 -19.32 -5.82
N GLN A 134 -3.53 -19.92 -4.97
CA GLN A 134 -3.71 -21.29 -4.44
C GLN A 134 -4.80 -21.39 -3.35
N LYS A 135 -5.83 -20.54 -3.41
CA LYS A 135 -7.01 -20.67 -2.54
C LYS A 135 -7.95 -21.73 -3.12
N ASP A 136 -8.47 -22.54 -2.20
CA ASP A 136 -9.36 -23.66 -2.49
C ASP A 136 -10.57 -23.22 -3.32
N ALA A 137 -10.85 -23.96 -4.40
CA ALA A 137 -12.04 -23.76 -5.22
C ALA A 137 -13.32 -23.89 -4.39
N GLU A 138 -13.33 -24.74 -3.35
CA GLU A 138 -14.45 -24.83 -2.42
C GLU A 138 -14.67 -23.53 -1.63
N ALA A 139 -13.61 -22.84 -1.22
CA ALA A 139 -13.73 -21.58 -0.48
C ALA A 139 -14.33 -20.48 -1.36
N TYR A 140 -13.94 -20.44 -2.64
CA TYR A 140 -14.56 -19.56 -3.63
C TYR A 140 -16.03 -19.95 -3.88
N ALA A 141 -16.33 -21.24 -4.04
CA ALA A 141 -17.70 -21.73 -4.25
C ALA A 141 -18.64 -21.33 -3.11
N ARG A 142 -18.24 -21.62 -1.86
CA ARG A 142 -18.97 -21.27 -0.63
C ARG A 142 -19.29 -19.78 -0.53
N LEU A 143 -18.35 -18.91 -0.94
CA LEU A 143 -18.50 -17.45 -0.83
C LEU A 143 -19.19 -16.79 -2.03
N PHE A 144 -19.09 -17.34 -3.25
CA PHE A 144 -19.47 -16.60 -4.46
C PHE A 144 -20.40 -17.32 -5.43
N GLU A 145 -20.55 -18.66 -5.38
CA GLU A 145 -21.55 -19.35 -6.22
C GLU A 145 -22.98 -18.97 -5.86
N ARG A 146 -23.23 -18.71 -4.58
CA ARG A 146 -24.55 -18.36 -4.04
C ARG A 146 -24.88 -16.87 -4.08
N LEU A 147 -24.01 -16.03 -4.65
CA LEU A 147 -24.16 -14.58 -4.68
C LEU A 147 -24.58 -14.11 -6.10
N PRO A 148 -25.88 -13.91 -6.37
CA PRO A 148 -26.39 -13.66 -7.73
C PRO A 148 -25.72 -12.47 -8.38
N CYS A 149 -25.62 -11.35 -7.67
CA CYS A 149 -24.99 -10.14 -8.17
C CYS A 149 -23.51 -10.29 -8.57
N TYR A 150 -22.78 -11.25 -7.99
CA TYR A 150 -21.44 -11.62 -8.47
C TYR A 150 -21.51 -12.56 -9.68
N GLN A 151 -22.36 -13.58 -9.64
CA GLN A 151 -22.54 -14.55 -10.73
C GLN A 151 -22.99 -13.87 -12.05
N GLU A 152 -23.87 -12.88 -11.93
CA GLU A 152 -24.47 -12.14 -13.04
C GLU A 152 -23.60 -10.95 -13.51
N HIS A 153 -22.56 -10.60 -12.75
CA HIS A 153 -21.70 -9.46 -13.06
C HIS A 153 -21.10 -9.58 -14.48
N PRO A 154 -21.15 -8.52 -15.32
CA PRO A 154 -20.75 -8.61 -16.72
C PRO A 154 -19.33 -9.17 -16.96
N VAL A 155 -18.36 -8.82 -16.10
CA VAL A 155 -16.99 -9.37 -16.18
C VAL A 155 -16.97 -10.87 -15.91
N VAL A 156 -17.71 -11.33 -14.89
CA VAL A 156 -17.77 -12.73 -14.48
C VAL A 156 -18.44 -13.57 -15.57
N ARG A 157 -19.54 -13.08 -16.15
CA ARG A 157 -20.21 -13.70 -17.29
C ARG A 157 -19.32 -13.75 -18.53
N ARG A 158 -18.64 -12.64 -18.86
CA ARG A 158 -17.72 -12.55 -20.02
C ARG A 158 -16.53 -13.49 -19.87
N ALA A 159 -15.91 -13.55 -18.69
CA ALA A 159 -14.80 -14.46 -18.41
C ALA A 159 -15.21 -15.92 -18.62
N ARG A 160 -16.40 -16.33 -18.12
CA ARG A 160 -16.94 -17.68 -18.34
C ARG A 160 -17.26 -17.97 -19.79
N SER A 161 -17.88 -17.03 -20.52
CA SER A 161 -18.19 -17.24 -21.95
C SER A 161 -16.95 -17.37 -22.83
N LEU A 162 -15.81 -16.82 -22.39
CA LEU A 162 -14.51 -16.97 -23.03
C LEU A 162 -13.78 -18.27 -22.61
N GLY A 163 -14.38 -19.10 -21.76
CA GLY A 163 -13.74 -20.31 -21.24
C GLY A 163 -12.54 -20.05 -20.31
N SER A 164 -12.43 -18.84 -19.74
CA SER A 164 -11.33 -18.49 -18.84
C SER A 164 -11.37 -19.37 -17.60
N THR A 165 -10.32 -20.18 -17.41
CA THR A 165 -10.06 -20.91 -16.17
C THR A 165 -9.67 -19.98 -15.02
N ASN A 166 -9.20 -18.77 -15.33
CA ASN A 166 -8.88 -17.76 -14.34
C ASN A 166 -10.18 -17.17 -13.76
N LEU A 167 -10.36 -17.36 -12.45
CA LEU A 167 -11.47 -16.78 -11.70
C LEU A 167 -11.31 -15.26 -11.60
N VAL A 168 -12.39 -14.53 -11.85
CA VAL A 168 -12.46 -13.08 -11.62
C VAL A 168 -12.36 -12.83 -10.11
N ARG A 169 -11.51 -11.89 -9.66
CA ARG A 169 -11.40 -11.61 -8.22
C ARG A 169 -12.46 -10.61 -7.75
N PRO A 170 -13.25 -10.97 -6.72
CA PRO A 170 -14.14 -10.03 -6.05
C PRO A 170 -13.35 -9.17 -5.05
N ILE A 171 -13.24 -7.88 -5.37
CA ILE A 171 -12.63 -6.86 -4.50
C ILE A 171 -13.73 -5.98 -3.91
N ALA A 172 -13.75 -5.81 -2.59
CA ALA A 172 -14.61 -4.85 -1.92
C ALA A 172 -13.88 -3.54 -1.62
N LEU A 173 -14.57 -2.41 -1.76
CA LEU A 173 -14.15 -1.12 -1.23
C LEU A 173 -14.86 -0.90 0.11
N TYR A 174 -14.07 -0.76 1.18
CA TYR A 174 -14.52 -0.48 2.54
C TYR A 174 -13.96 0.88 2.97
N TRP A 175 -14.68 1.66 3.77
CA TRP A 175 -14.13 2.87 4.37
C TRP A 175 -14.58 3.03 5.82
N ASP A 176 -13.70 3.55 6.67
CA ASP A 176 -13.97 3.68 8.11
C ASP A 176 -13.22 4.86 8.73
N GLY A 177 -13.78 5.43 9.81
CA GLY A 177 -13.23 6.51 10.60
C GLY A 177 -12.30 6.01 11.70
N VAL A 178 -11.01 5.87 11.37
CA VAL A 178 -9.97 5.44 12.31
C VAL A 178 -9.52 6.60 13.20
N ARG A 179 -9.42 6.35 14.51
CA ARG A 179 -8.86 7.31 15.45
C ARG A 179 -7.34 7.20 15.48
N TYR A 180 -6.63 8.28 15.15
CA TYR A 180 -5.16 8.33 15.19
C TYR A 180 -4.64 8.79 16.57
N SER A 181 -5.30 9.78 17.17
CA SER A 181 -4.94 10.32 18.48
C SER A 181 -6.18 10.74 19.28
N VAL A 182 -5.98 11.35 20.45
CA VAL A 182 -7.09 11.91 21.24
C VAL A 182 -7.87 12.96 20.43
N HIS A 183 -7.19 13.73 19.59
CA HIS A 183 -7.73 14.89 18.87
C HIS A 183 -7.71 14.77 17.33
N ASP A 184 -7.15 13.69 16.79
CA ASP A 184 -7.03 13.46 15.34
C ASP A 184 -7.60 12.09 14.96
N SER A 185 -8.28 12.05 13.82
CA SER A 185 -8.85 10.86 13.20
C SER A 185 -8.71 10.97 11.68
N PHE A 186 -8.97 9.89 10.95
CA PHE A 186 -8.97 9.87 9.49
C PHE A 186 -9.99 8.88 8.96
N THR A 187 -10.58 9.20 7.80
CA THR A 187 -11.34 8.22 7.02
C THR A 187 -10.36 7.50 6.10
N GLY A 188 -10.08 6.23 6.40
CA GLY A 188 -9.30 5.35 5.53
C GLY A 188 -10.20 4.65 4.53
N PHE A 189 -9.79 4.58 3.27
CA PHE A 189 -10.42 3.76 2.23
C PHE A 189 -9.55 2.55 1.97
N TYR A 190 -10.13 1.37 2.18
CA TYR A 190 -9.48 0.08 2.13
C TYR A 190 -10.05 -0.76 0.99
N LEU A 191 -9.18 -1.32 0.17
CA LEU A 191 -9.55 -2.41 -0.71
C LEU A 191 -9.38 -3.71 0.04
N THR A 192 -10.36 -4.60 -0.05
CA THR A 192 -10.31 -5.93 0.55
C THR A 192 -10.48 -6.96 -0.57
N ASP A 193 -9.47 -7.80 -0.82
CA ASP A 193 -9.67 -8.99 -1.64
C ASP A 193 -10.50 -9.99 -0.82
N LEU A 194 -11.76 -10.20 -1.22
CA LEU A 194 -12.70 -10.98 -0.41
C LEU A 194 -12.33 -12.46 -0.31
N LEU A 195 -11.45 -12.95 -1.20
CA LEU A 195 -10.92 -14.32 -1.15
C LEU A 195 -9.80 -14.47 -0.12
N SER A 196 -8.79 -13.60 -0.12
CA SER A 196 -7.72 -13.65 0.87
C SER A 196 -8.14 -13.13 2.25
N GLY A 197 -9.05 -12.15 2.29
CA GLY A 197 -9.30 -11.30 3.47
C GLY A 197 -8.27 -10.18 3.63
N GLN A 198 -7.29 -10.08 2.72
CA GLN A 198 -6.24 -9.06 2.80
C GLN A 198 -6.81 -7.67 2.51
N LYS A 199 -6.51 -6.73 3.42
CA LYS A 199 -6.86 -5.31 3.30
C LYS A 199 -5.66 -4.49 2.82
N PHE A 200 -5.91 -3.50 1.98
CA PHE A 200 -4.93 -2.54 1.47
C PHE A 200 -5.47 -1.12 1.65
N LEU A 201 -4.75 -0.25 2.36
CA LEU A 201 -5.10 1.17 2.43
C LEU A 201 -4.75 1.84 1.09
N SER A 202 -5.73 2.48 0.45
CA SER A 202 -5.56 3.17 -0.84
C SER A 202 -5.61 4.70 -0.69
N LEU A 203 -6.55 5.23 0.10
CA LEU A 203 -6.75 6.66 0.33
C LEU A 203 -6.93 6.94 1.83
N LEU A 204 -6.45 8.07 2.30
CA LEU A 204 -6.64 8.55 3.67
C LEU A 204 -7.07 10.02 3.64
N LEU A 205 -8.21 10.35 4.24
CA LEU A 205 -8.75 11.72 4.34
C LEU A 205 -8.85 12.16 5.80
N ARG A 206 -8.56 13.43 6.12
CA ARG A 206 -8.69 13.95 7.50
C ARG A 206 -10.08 14.61 7.73
N PRO A 207 -10.78 14.39 8.87
CA PRO A 207 -12.15 14.87 9.06
C PRO A 207 -12.37 16.37 9.30
N PRO A 208 -11.39 17.27 9.58
CA PRO A 208 -11.69 18.70 9.57
C PRO A 208 -11.97 19.23 8.15
N GLU A 209 -11.61 18.47 7.11
CA GLU A 209 -11.83 18.78 5.69
C GLU A 209 -13.04 18.03 5.07
N VAL A 210 -13.44 16.88 5.63
CA VAL A 210 -14.52 16.02 5.10
C VAL A 210 -15.86 16.30 5.81
N LEU A 211 -16.61 17.29 5.31
CA LEU A 211 -17.88 17.68 5.90
C LEU A 211 -19.10 17.15 5.10
N LYS A 212 -19.86 16.22 5.69
CA LYS A 212 -21.18 15.67 5.27
C LYS A 212 -21.30 15.06 3.86
N THR A 213 -20.31 15.16 3.00
CA THR A 213 -20.31 14.58 1.65
C THR A 213 -19.42 13.34 1.57
N CYS A 214 -19.56 12.40 2.51
CA CYS A 214 -18.96 11.07 2.40
C CYS A 214 -19.38 10.39 1.08
N ALA A 215 -20.62 10.64 0.63
CA ALA A 215 -21.11 10.23 -0.68
C ALA A 215 -20.33 10.88 -1.85
N ALA A 216 -19.82 12.11 -1.73
CA ALA A 216 -19.00 12.73 -2.78
C ALA A 216 -17.54 12.24 -2.73
N ALA A 217 -16.96 12.01 -1.54
CA ALA A 217 -15.64 11.38 -1.45
C ALA A 217 -15.68 9.93 -1.96
N ALA A 218 -16.69 9.15 -1.55
CA ALA A 218 -16.93 7.81 -2.08
C ALA A 218 -17.35 7.80 -3.56
N ALA A 219 -17.99 8.86 -4.08
CA ALA A 219 -18.24 9.02 -5.51
C ALA A 219 -17.08 9.68 -6.28
N VAL A 220 -16.05 10.24 -5.64
CA VAL A 220 -14.83 10.74 -6.31
C VAL A 220 -13.74 9.68 -6.30
N ALA A 221 -13.57 8.93 -5.22
CA ALA A 221 -12.90 7.63 -5.25
C ALA A 221 -13.65 6.72 -6.23
N GLY A 222 -14.96 6.56 -6.04
CA GLY A 222 -15.86 5.79 -6.91
C GLY A 222 -15.94 6.28 -8.35
N ALA A 223 -15.67 7.55 -8.68
CA ALA A 223 -15.57 8.05 -10.06
C ALA A 223 -14.15 8.00 -10.61
N ALA A 224 -13.10 8.13 -9.79
CA ALA A 224 -11.74 7.75 -10.15
C ALA A 224 -11.66 6.23 -10.42
N PHE A 225 -12.59 5.45 -9.87
CA PHE A 225 -12.76 4.02 -10.09
C PHE A 225 -13.77 3.70 -11.22
N SER A 226 -14.90 4.41 -11.36
CA SER A 226 -15.90 4.14 -12.41
C SER A 226 -15.70 4.92 -13.72
N ARG A 227 -14.81 5.92 -13.80
CA ARG A 227 -14.30 6.44 -15.08
C ARG A 227 -13.44 5.43 -15.85
N TRP A 228 -13.14 4.27 -15.26
CA TRP A 228 -12.63 3.11 -15.99
C TRP A 228 -13.73 2.33 -16.74
N ARG A 229 -14.96 2.86 -16.80
CA ARG A 229 -15.94 2.45 -17.81
C ARG A 229 -15.56 3.06 -19.16
N LEU A 230 -14.84 2.29 -19.97
CA LEU A 230 -14.63 2.57 -21.39
C LEU A 230 -15.96 2.55 -22.15
N GLU A 231 -16.58 3.72 -22.33
CA GLU A 231 -17.49 3.92 -23.45
C GLU A 231 -16.67 4.21 -24.70
N ALA A 232 -16.81 3.37 -25.72
CA ALA A 232 -16.03 3.44 -26.94
C ALA A 232 -16.35 4.74 -27.71
N THR A 233 -15.39 5.67 -27.72
CA THR A 233 -15.42 6.89 -28.56
C THR A 233 -14.35 6.80 -29.64
N SER A 234 -14.71 7.19 -30.86
CA SER A 234 -13.99 6.89 -32.10
C SER A 234 -12.74 7.74 -32.37
N SER A 235 -12.19 8.43 -31.35
CA SER A 235 -11.18 9.48 -31.53
C SER A 235 -10.04 9.45 -30.50
N LEU A 236 -9.59 8.27 -30.06
CA LEU A 236 -8.48 8.12 -29.09
C LEU A 236 -7.47 7.01 -29.48
N PRO A 237 -6.33 7.40 -30.07
CA PRO A 237 -5.00 6.80 -29.86
C PRO A 237 -4.11 7.80 -29.08
N ASP A 238 -3.06 7.46 -28.34
CA ASP A 238 -2.35 6.21 -28.01
C ASP A 238 -1.93 6.37 -26.52
N VAL A 239 -1.97 5.31 -25.70
CA VAL A 239 -1.59 5.38 -24.26
C VAL A 239 -0.06 5.56 -24.07
N GLY A 240 0.70 5.63 -25.17
CA GLY A 240 2.16 5.60 -25.19
C GLY A 240 2.68 4.16 -25.32
N LYS A 241 1.88 3.27 -25.92
CA LYS A 241 1.84 1.83 -25.62
C LYS A 241 1.32 1.60 -24.18
N LEU A 242 0.84 0.40 -23.84
CA LEU A 242 -0.02 0.19 -22.66
C LEU A 242 0.60 -0.03 -21.23
N GLU A 243 1.90 -0.02 -20.91
CA GLU A 243 3.13 0.08 -21.70
C GLU A 243 3.47 -1.26 -22.38
N ALA A 244 3.34 -1.28 -23.71
CA ALA A 244 3.77 -2.32 -24.65
C ALA A 244 3.36 -3.80 -24.42
N ALA A 245 2.70 -4.15 -23.32
CA ALA A 245 2.21 -5.50 -23.05
C ALA A 245 0.75 -5.49 -22.58
N GLU A 246 -0.06 -6.44 -23.05
CA GLU A 246 -1.45 -6.62 -22.60
C GLU A 246 -1.49 -7.09 -21.13
N PRO A 247 -2.08 -6.29 -20.19
CA PRO A 247 -2.35 -6.75 -18.85
C PRO A 247 -3.69 -7.51 -18.82
N PRO A 248 -3.77 -8.72 -18.24
CA PRO A 248 -4.98 -9.56 -18.29
C PRO A 248 -6.05 -9.15 -17.25
N LEU A 249 -6.18 -7.85 -16.94
CA LEU A 249 -6.91 -7.34 -15.77
C LEU A 249 -7.81 -6.15 -16.12
N ASP A 250 -8.98 -6.45 -16.68
CA ASP A 250 -10.14 -5.53 -16.71
C ASP A 250 -10.65 -5.33 -15.27
N ILE A 251 -10.38 -4.18 -14.65
CA ILE A 251 -10.93 -3.81 -13.33
C ILE A 251 -12.22 -3.01 -13.53
N LEU A 252 -13.37 -3.66 -13.37
CA LEU A 252 -14.66 -2.96 -13.30
C LEU A 252 -15.13 -2.84 -11.85
N PHE A 253 -15.57 -1.64 -11.50
CA PHE A 253 -16.17 -1.34 -10.21
C PHE A 253 -17.69 -1.31 -10.35
N TRP A 254 -18.37 -1.95 -9.41
CA TRP A 254 -19.82 -2.05 -9.37
C TRP A 254 -20.28 -2.07 -7.91
N THR A 255 -21.50 -1.58 -7.66
CA THR A 255 -22.12 -1.50 -6.35
C THR A 255 -23.30 -2.44 -6.28
N ALA A 256 -23.30 -3.35 -5.30
CA ALA A 256 -24.45 -4.20 -5.00
C ALA A 256 -25.63 -3.39 -4.44
N ASP A 257 -26.82 -3.96 -4.58
CA ASP A 257 -27.93 -3.55 -3.72
C ASP A 257 -27.59 -3.91 -2.26
N THR A 258 -27.62 -2.91 -1.39
CA THR A 258 -27.41 -3.06 0.05
C THR A 258 -28.35 -4.11 0.65
N ALA A 259 -29.59 -4.24 0.14
CA ALA A 259 -30.55 -5.22 0.62
C ALA A 259 -30.14 -6.67 0.30
N GLU A 260 -29.59 -6.91 -0.89
CA GLU A 260 -29.10 -8.23 -1.33
C GLU A 260 -27.89 -8.66 -0.49
N LEU A 261 -26.87 -7.79 -0.37
CA LEU A 261 -25.71 -8.07 0.48
C LEU A 261 -26.11 -8.32 1.93
N PHE A 262 -27.03 -7.53 2.49
CA PHE A 262 -27.46 -7.70 3.88
C PHE A 262 -28.11 -9.06 4.13
N GLN A 263 -28.97 -9.54 3.22
CA GLN A 263 -29.56 -10.87 3.33
C GLN A 263 -28.50 -11.96 3.17
N PHE A 264 -27.60 -11.84 2.20
CA PHE A 264 -26.49 -12.78 2.02
C PHE A 264 -25.61 -12.91 3.27
N TYR A 265 -25.22 -11.79 3.90
CA TYR A 265 -24.47 -11.80 5.16
C TYR A 265 -25.26 -12.40 6.33
N LYS A 266 -26.58 -12.19 6.37
CA LYS A 266 -27.46 -12.78 7.39
C LYS A 266 -27.56 -14.30 7.25
N GLU A 267 -27.66 -14.81 6.02
CA GLU A 267 -27.65 -16.24 5.71
C GLU A 267 -26.30 -16.88 6.06
N LEU A 268 -25.18 -16.25 5.67
CA LEU A 268 -23.82 -16.69 6.03
C LEU A 268 -23.64 -16.81 7.56
N ARG A 269 -24.03 -15.78 8.33
CA ARG A 269 -24.00 -15.81 9.80
C ARG A 269 -24.88 -16.89 10.43
N SER A 270 -25.94 -17.32 9.74
CA SER A 270 -26.83 -18.37 10.23
C SER A 270 -26.31 -19.78 9.93
N SER A 271 -25.59 -19.94 8.81
CA SER A 271 -25.13 -21.25 8.31
C SER A 271 -23.68 -21.58 8.66
N ASP A 272 -22.81 -20.57 8.83
CA ASP A 272 -21.38 -20.75 9.08
C ASP A 272 -20.98 -20.36 10.52
N PRO A 273 -20.51 -21.32 11.35
CA PRO A 273 -20.02 -21.06 12.69
C PRO A 273 -18.88 -20.04 12.79
N GLU A 274 -18.01 -19.93 11.78
CA GLU A 274 -16.91 -18.95 11.78
C GLU A 274 -17.41 -17.51 11.65
N TRP A 275 -18.53 -17.31 10.96
CA TRP A 275 -19.14 -16.00 10.75
C TRP A 275 -20.03 -15.56 11.91
N LYS A 276 -20.54 -16.52 12.70
CA LYS A 276 -21.43 -16.27 13.84
C LYS A 276 -20.82 -15.32 14.89
N ASN A 277 -19.50 -15.34 15.07
CA ASN A 277 -18.78 -14.52 16.04
C ASN A 277 -18.09 -13.29 15.42
N LYS A 278 -18.10 -13.13 14.10
CA LYS A 278 -17.56 -11.93 13.42
C LYS A 278 -18.59 -10.81 13.58
N GLY A 279 -18.31 -9.89 14.51
CA GLY A 279 -19.20 -8.81 14.94
C GLY A 279 -19.66 -7.88 13.81
N SER A 280 -20.61 -6.99 14.11
CA SER A 280 -21.27 -6.09 13.15
C SER A 280 -20.40 -4.91 12.65
N GLU A 281 -19.09 -5.08 12.53
CA GLU A 281 -18.12 -4.06 12.06
C GLU A 281 -18.21 -3.76 10.55
N ALA A 282 -19.34 -4.08 9.91
CA ALA A 282 -19.54 -4.00 8.46
C ALA A 282 -20.92 -3.42 8.09
N ALA A 283 -21.49 -2.58 8.95
CA ALA A 283 -22.76 -1.88 8.75
C ALA A 283 -22.61 -0.39 9.10
#